data_AF-A0A3D1IFW9-F1
#
_entry.id   AF-A0A3D1IFW9-F1
#
_cell.length_a   1.000
_cell.length_b   1.000
_cell.length_c   1.000
_cell.angle_alpha   90.00
_cell.angle_beta   90.00
_cell.angle_gamma   90.00
#
_symmetry.space_group_name_H-M   'P 1'
#
loop_
_entity.id
_entity.type
_entity.pdbx_description
1 polymer ?
#
loop_
_entity_poly.entity_id
_entity_poly.type
_entity_poly.pdbx_seq_one_letter_code
_entity_poly.pdbx_strand_id
1 'polypeptide(L)'
;MKRISYAAGLSGFVALWSIGLVQLVAQTGPVNGAASNTELNETALAERATRVLNKYCVSCHGPDKQKGKVQLSALETIDAVDRQKLFGKAQELIQLAEMPPEKARQPDDAERKILLQWLNS
;
A
#
# COMPACT_ATOMS: atom_id res chain seq x y z
N MET A 1 -8.64 -3.28 69.70
CA MET A 1 -9.71 -3.87 70.55
C MET A 1 -11.02 -3.39 69.93
N LYS A 2 -12.03 -4.17 69.51
CA LYS A 2 -12.65 -5.38 70.05
C LYS A 2 -13.53 -5.95 68.90
N ARG A 3 -13.31 -7.20 68.49
CA ARG A 3 -14.26 -8.34 68.50
C ARG A 3 -15.56 -8.14 67.70
N ILE A 4 -15.69 -8.80 66.54
CA ILE A 4 -16.18 -10.19 66.32
C ILE A 4 -17.69 -10.33 66.49
N SER A 5 -18.30 -11.01 65.52
CA SER A 5 -19.40 -12.00 65.56
C SER A 5 -20.47 -11.66 64.50
N TYR A 6 -21.04 -12.56 63.70
CA TYR A 6 -21.37 -13.99 63.81
C TYR A 6 -21.31 -14.62 62.39
N ALA A 7 -20.79 -15.84 62.17
CA ALA A 7 -21.43 -17.18 62.27
C ALA A 7 -22.63 -17.35 61.33
N ALA A 8 -22.94 -18.47 60.68
CA ALA A 8 -22.34 -19.78 60.40
C ALA A 8 -23.33 -20.52 59.46
N GLY A 9 -22.91 -21.59 58.77
CA GLY A 9 -23.81 -22.56 58.13
C GLY A 9 -23.29 -23.03 56.77
N LEU A 10 -22.33 -23.97 56.67
CA LEU A 10 -22.47 -25.45 56.74
C LEU A 10 -23.38 -26.05 55.65
N SER A 11 -22.76 -26.54 54.56
CA SER A 11 -22.60 -27.99 54.30
C SER A 11 -22.53 -28.28 52.80
N GLY A 12 -21.46 -28.97 52.38
CA GLY A 12 -21.47 -29.73 51.14
C GLY A 12 -20.17 -29.68 50.34
N PHE A 13 -19.50 -30.84 50.28
CA PHE A 13 -18.45 -31.24 49.34
C PHE A 13 -17.00 -30.87 49.67
N VAL A 14 -16.39 -31.89 50.28
CA VAL A 14 -14.99 -32.17 50.53
C VAL A 14 -14.10 -31.90 49.31
N ALA A 15 -13.00 -31.19 49.60
CA ALA A 15 -11.67 -31.16 48.98
C ALA A 15 -11.43 -32.08 47.77
N LEU A 16 -10.73 -31.63 46.72
CA LEU A 16 -9.28 -31.38 46.77
C LEU A 16 -8.85 -30.36 45.69
N TRP A 17 -7.97 -29.45 46.10
CA TRP A 17 -7.31 -28.42 45.28
C TRP A 17 -6.60 -28.96 44.03
N SER A 18 -6.71 -28.26 42.90
CA SER A 18 -5.58 -27.65 42.15
C SER A 18 -5.99 -27.18 40.75
N ILE A 19 -5.78 -25.89 40.48
CA ILE A 19 -5.26 -25.31 39.21
C ILE A 19 -5.83 -25.94 37.93
N GLY A 20 -6.81 -25.35 37.25
CA GLY A 20 -6.62 -24.12 36.49
C GLY A 20 -5.99 -24.41 35.13
N LEU A 21 -6.82 -24.61 34.09
CA LEU A 21 -6.61 -24.23 32.68
C LEU A 21 -7.67 -24.93 31.83
N VAL A 22 -8.83 -24.29 31.70
CA VAL A 22 -9.57 -24.39 30.43
C VAL A 22 -8.56 -24.03 29.35
N GLN A 23 -8.26 -24.97 28.45
CA GLN A 23 -7.37 -24.71 27.35
C GLN A 23 -7.96 -23.59 26.50
N LEU A 24 -7.42 -22.38 26.69
CA LEU A 24 -7.54 -21.30 25.74
C LEU A 24 -6.83 -21.77 24.48
N VAL A 25 -7.58 -22.36 23.54
CA VAL A 25 -7.08 -22.57 22.19
C VAL A 25 -6.92 -21.18 21.59
N ALA A 26 -5.73 -20.60 21.77
CA ALA A 26 -5.27 -19.48 20.99
C ALA A 26 -5.24 -19.95 19.54
N GLN A 27 -6.26 -19.61 18.76
CA GLN A 27 -6.27 -19.78 17.32
C GLN A 27 -5.22 -18.83 16.73
N THR A 28 -3.96 -19.24 16.77
CA THR A 28 -2.92 -18.70 15.90
C THR A 28 -3.06 -19.41 14.56
N GLY A 29 -4.05 -18.98 13.78
CA GLY A 29 -4.09 -19.31 12.37
C GLY A 29 -2.83 -18.76 11.69
N PRO A 30 -2.23 -19.50 10.75
CA PRO A 30 -1.08 -19.00 10.01
C PRO A 30 -1.51 -17.84 9.11
N VAL A 31 -0.99 -16.64 9.32
CA VAL A 31 -1.08 -15.52 8.36
C VAL A 31 -0.12 -15.77 7.19
N ASN A 32 -0.34 -16.85 6.45
CA ASN A 32 0.45 -17.19 5.29
C ASN A 32 -0.15 -16.53 4.03
N GLY A 33 0.54 -15.52 3.47
CA GLY A 33 0.49 -15.27 2.02
C GLY A 33 -0.01 -13.90 1.49
N ALA A 34 -0.37 -12.93 2.33
CA ALA A 34 -0.86 -11.63 1.82
C ALA A 34 0.25 -10.63 1.43
N ALA A 35 1.41 -10.69 2.10
CA ALA A 35 2.50 -9.72 1.87
C ALA A 35 3.21 -9.94 0.53
N SER A 36 3.46 -11.19 0.13
CA SER A 36 4.23 -11.48 -1.08
C SER A 36 3.45 -11.22 -2.39
N ASN A 37 2.15 -11.51 -2.43
CA ASN A 37 1.36 -11.27 -3.64
C ASN A 37 1.10 -9.77 -3.90
N THR A 38 1.08 -8.96 -2.84
CA THR A 38 0.90 -7.50 -2.92
C THR A 38 2.22 -6.77 -3.24
N GLU A 39 3.36 -7.31 -2.84
CA GLU A 39 4.66 -6.73 -3.23
C GLU A 39 5.01 -7.07 -4.69
N LEU A 40 4.71 -8.32 -5.10
CA LEU A 40 4.95 -8.79 -6.46
C LEU A 40 4.04 -8.10 -7.49
N ASN A 41 2.76 -7.83 -7.16
CA ASN A 41 1.88 -7.13 -8.09
C ASN A 41 2.24 -5.64 -8.20
N GLU A 42 2.70 -5.00 -7.12
CA GLU A 42 3.14 -3.59 -7.12
C GLU A 42 4.42 -3.43 -7.95
N THR A 43 5.41 -4.30 -7.74
CA THR A 43 6.65 -4.31 -8.55
C THR A 43 6.35 -4.55 -10.03
N ALA A 44 5.51 -5.56 -10.35
CA ALA A 44 5.12 -5.84 -11.72
C ALA A 44 4.33 -4.67 -12.36
N LEU A 45 3.50 -3.97 -11.59
CA LEU A 45 2.81 -2.77 -12.04
C LEU A 45 3.78 -1.62 -12.32
N ALA A 46 4.74 -1.39 -11.42
CA ALA A 46 5.78 -0.36 -11.58
C ALA A 46 6.66 -0.62 -12.80
N GLU A 47 7.05 -1.86 -13.07
CA GLU A 47 7.80 -2.22 -14.27
C GLU A 47 7.00 -1.95 -15.56
N ARG A 48 5.71 -2.31 -15.56
CA ARG A 48 4.82 -2.04 -16.70
C ARG A 48 4.66 -0.54 -16.92
N ALA A 49 4.41 0.23 -15.86
CA ALA A 49 4.32 1.68 -15.92
C ALA A 49 5.61 2.31 -16.44
N THR A 50 6.77 1.84 -15.96
CA THR A 50 8.09 2.28 -16.42
C THR A 50 8.27 2.05 -17.93
N ARG A 51 7.85 0.90 -18.45
CA ARG A 51 7.87 0.64 -19.90
C ARG A 51 7.01 1.63 -20.68
N VAL A 52 5.82 1.95 -20.19
CA VAL A 52 4.92 2.94 -20.81
C VAL A 52 5.52 4.35 -20.74
N LEU A 53 6.05 4.76 -19.59
CA LEU A 53 6.73 6.05 -19.41
C LEU A 53 7.90 6.21 -20.39
N ASN A 54 8.73 5.18 -20.54
CA ASN A 54 9.85 5.19 -21.48
C ASN A 54 9.39 5.31 -22.93
N LYS A 55 8.29 4.64 -23.28
CA LYS A 55 7.74 4.64 -24.64
C LYS A 55 7.13 5.99 -25.04
N TYR A 56 6.50 6.71 -24.10
CA TYR A 56 5.68 7.89 -24.44
C TYR A 56 6.13 9.20 -23.80
N CYS A 57 6.70 9.17 -22.60
CA CYS A 57 6.90 10.36 -21.77
C CYS A 57 8.36 10.83 -21.75
N VAL A 58 9.31 9.89 -21.66
CA VAL A 58 10.74 10.18 -21.48
C VAL A 58 11.36 10.93 -22.67
N SER A 59 10.82 10.79 -23.88
CA SER A 59 11.31 11.57 -25.04
C SER A 59 11.18 13.09 -24.87
N CYS A 60 10.27 13.54 -24.00
CA CYS A 60 10.02 14.94 -23.69
C CYS A 60 10.39 15.36 -22.25
N HIS A 61 10.47 14.39 -21.33
CA HIS A 61 10.72 14.59 -19.90
C HIS A 61 11.89 13.74 -19.38
N GLY A 62 12.81 13.35 -20.26
CA GLY A 62 14.02 12.57 -20.02
C GLY A 62 15.28 13.43 -19.89
N PRO A 63 16.48 12.83 -19.81
CA PRO A 63 17.71 13.58 -19.60
C PRO A 63 17.99 14.58 -20.73
N ASP A 64 17.64 14.23 -21.97
CA ASP A 64 17.89 15.07 -23.14
C ASP A 64 16.94 16.26 -23.27
N LYS A 65 15.71 16.13 -22.73
CA LYS A 65 14.65 17.14 -22.81
C LYS A 65 13.80 17.09 -21.56
N GLN A 66 13.64 18.24 -20.90
CA GLN A 66 12.84 18.39 -19.69
C GLN A 66 11.74 19.43 -19.90
N LYS A 67 10.77 19.12 -20.78
CA LYS A 67 9.62 20.00 -21.01
C LYS A 67 8.87 20.22 -19.69
N GLY A 68 8.45 21.46 -19.45
CA GLY A 68 7.79 21.82 -18.19
C GLY A 68 8.68 21.65 -16.95
N LYS A 69 10.01 21.54 -17.11
CA LYS A 69 10.98 21.30 -16.02
C LYS A 69 10.73 20.00 -15.25
N VAL A 70 10.14 19.00 -15.91
CA VAL A 70 9.86 17.68 -15.31
C VAL A 70 10.90 16.67 -15.77
N GLN A 71 11.44 15.90 -14.81
CA GLN A 71 12.37 14.81 -15.07
C GLN A 71 11.79 13.46 -14.60
N LEU A 72 11.36 12.61 -15.54
CA LEU A 72 10.74 11.32 -15.26
C LEU A 72 11.74 10.15 -15.19
N SER A 73 12.98 10.33 -15.64
CA SER A 73 14.02 9.29 -15.58
C SER A 73 14.73 9.21 -14.23
N ALA A 74 14.46 10.14 -13.31
CA ALA A 74 15.10 10.25 -12.01
C ALA A 74 14.08 10.61 -10.90
N LEU A 75 12.92 9.96 -10.90
CA LEU A 75 11.85 10.26 -9.94
C LEU A 75 12.29 10.09 -8.47
N GLU A 76 13.19 9.16 -8.20
CA GLU A 76 13.76 8.91 -6.87
C GLU A 76 14.55 10.10 -6.31
N THR A 77 15.04 11.00 -7.18
CA THR A 77 15.80 12.18 -6.76
C THR A 77 14.90 13.37 -6.40
N ILE A 78 13.60 13.28 -6.70
CA ILE A 78 12.59 14.28 -6.34
C ILE A 78 12.14 13.99 -4.90
N ASP A 79 12.06 15.01 -4.05
CA ASP A 79 11.56 14.81 -2.70
C ASP A 79 10.12 14.27 -2.72
N ALA A 80 9.73 13.56 -1.66
CA ALA A 80 8.47 12.84 -1.62
C ALA A 80 7.25 13.78 -1.78
N VAL A 81 7.31 15.01 -1.28
CA VAL A 81 6.20 15.96 -1.33
C VAL A 81 6.01 16.48 -2.75
N ASP A 82 7.08 16.90 -3.40
CA ASP A 82 7.00 17.40 -4.78
C ASP A 82 6.77 16.27 -5.79
N ARG A 83 7.27 15.06 -5.51
CA ARG A 83 6.93 13.87 -6.30
C ARG A 83 5.44 13.55 -6.23
N GLN A 84 4.82 13.65 -5.06
CA GLN A 84 3.38 13.44 -4.92
C GLN A 84 2.57 14.49 -5.68
N LYS A 85 2.98 15.78 -5.63
CA LYS A 85 2.35 16.84 -6.44
C LYS A 85 2.49 16.57 -7.93
N LEU A 86 3.67 16.16 -8.38
CA LEU A 86 3.94 15.78 -9.76
C LEU A 86 3.01 14.64 -10.19
N PHE A 87 2.84 13.61 -9.35
CA PHE A 87 1.97 12.47 -9.64
C PHE A 87 0.51 12.89 -9.78
N GLY A 88 0.01 13.73 -8.86
CA GLY A 88 -1.34 14.27 -8.97
C GLY A 88 -1.56 15.03 -10.28
N LYS A 89 -0.59 15.85 -10.71
CA LYS A 89 -0.69 16.56 -12.00
C LYS A 89 -0.61 15.61 -13.20
N ALA A 90 0.27 14.61 -13.13
CA ALA A 90 0.40 13.61 -14.19
C ALA A 90 -0.91 12.82 -14.34
N GLN A 91 -1.57 12.43 -13.24
CA GLN A 91 -2.86 11.75 -13.27
C GLN A 91 -3.92 12.56 -14.01
N GLU A 92 -4.09 13.84 -13.65
CA GLU A 92 -5.06 14.73 -14.30
C GLU A 92 -4.81 14.80 -15.82
N LEU A 93 -3.57 15.08 -16.23
CA LEU A 93 -3.22 15.23 -17.64
C LEU A 93 -3.34 13.92 -18.43
N ILE A 94 -3.03 12.78 -17.81
CA ILE A 94 -3.18 11.46 -18.43
C ILE A 94 -4.66 11.08 -18.55
N GLN A 95 -5.50 11.40 -17.54
CA GLN A 95 -6.95 11.17 -17.58
C GLN A 95 -7.62 11.99 -18.68
N LEU A 96 -7.20 13.25 -18.86
CA LEU A 96 -7.72 14.15 -19.90
C LEU A 96 -7.10 13.91 -21.29
N ALA A 97 -6.18 12.94 -21.41
CA ALA A 97 -5.41 12.69 -22.63
C ALA A 97 -4.64 13.90 -23.17
N GLU A 98 -4.27 14.83 -22.29
CA GLU A 98 -3.46 16.01 -22.61
C GLU A 98 -1.95 15.71 -22.60
N MET A 99 -1.55 14.61 -21.94
CA MET A 99 -0.17 14.11 -21.94
C MET A 99 -0.10 12.65 -22.42
N PRO A 100 0.80 12.33 -23.37
CA PRO A 100 1.62 13.24 -24.19
C PRO A 100 0.80 14.30 -24.96
N PRO A 101 1.39 15.34 -25.58
CA PRO A 101 0.59 16.26 -26.40
C PRO A 101 0.00 15.56 -27.63
N GLU A 102 -1.10 16.07 -28.19
CA GLU A 102 -1.84 15.46 -29.32
C GLU A 102 -0.94 15.13 -30.54
N LYS A 103 0.03 16.00 -30.84
CA LYS A 103 1.00 15.80 -31.93
C LYS A 103 2.07 14.73 -31.64
N ALA A 104 2.09 14.16 -30.45
CA ALA A 104 2.95 13.05 -30.08
C ALA A 104 2.13 11.75 -29.98
N ARG A 105 2.81 10.62 -30.03
CA ARG A 105 2.14 9.32 -29.92
C ARG A 105 1.48 9.19 -28.55
N GLN A 106 0.17 8.96 -28.53
CA GLN A 106 -0.60 8.68 -27.30
C GLN A 106 -0.46 7.21 -26.86
N PRO A 107 -0.50 6.93 -25.55
CA PRO A 107 -0.83 5.61 -25.03
C PRO A 107 -2.25 5.20 -25.42
N ASP A 108 -2.44 3.90 -25.66
CA ASP A 108 -3.79 3.33 -25.75
C ASP A 108 -4.47 3.26 -24.37
N ASP A 109 -5.74 2.85 -24.33
CA ASP A 109 -6.52 2.82 -23.10
C ASP A 109 -5.96 1.85 -22.05
N ALA A 110 -5.36 0.74 -22.49
CA ALA A 110 -4.79 -0.25 -21.58
C ALA A 110 -3.48 0.28 -20.96
N GLU A 111 -2.62 0.90 -21.76
CA GLU A 111 -1.39 1.55 -21.30
C GLU A 111 -1.70 2.76 -20.40
N ARG A 112 -2.72 3.56 -20.75
CA ARG A 112 -3.21 4.67 -19.92
C ARG A 112 -3.69 4.18 -18.56
N LYS A 113 -4.45 3.08 -18.52
CA LYS A 113 -4.91 2.46 -17.27
C LYS A 113 -3.75 1.99 -16.38
N ILE A 114 -2.70 1.41 -16.97
CA ILE A 114 -1.50 0.99 -16.22
C ILE A 114 -0.86 2.20 -15.54
N LEU A 115 -0.68 3.32 -16.25
CA LEU A 115 -0.10 4.54 -15.67
C LEU A 115 -0.95 5.07 -14.53
N LEU A 116 -2.27 5.15 -14.71
CA LEU A 116 -3.18 5.66 -13.69
C LEU A 116 -3.24 4.76 -12.46
N GLN A 117 -3.16 3.44 -12.63
CA GLN A 117 -3.08 2.50 -11.51
C GLN A 117 -1.77 2.68 -10.74
N TRP A 118 -0.64 2.77 -11.43
CA TRP A 118 0.66 2.99 -10.80
C TRP A 118 0.79 4.35 -10.11
N LEU A 119 0.17 5.40 -10.63
CA LEU A 119 0.16 6.71 -9.96
C LEU A 119 -0.73 6.74 -8.70
N ASN A 120 -1.61 5.75 -8.52
CA ASN A 120 -2.52 5.62 -7.37
C ASN A 120 -2.09 4.53 -6.37
N SER A 121 -0.98 3.81 -6.63
CA SER A 121 -0.45 2.79 -5.72
C SER A 121 0.34 3.41 -4.57
#